data_AF-A0A175JKZ4-F1
#
_entry.id   AF-A0A175JKZ4-F1
#
_cell.length_a   1.000
_cell.length_b   1.000
_cell.length_c   1.000
_cell.angle_alpha   90.00
_cell.angle_beta   90.00
_cell.angle_gamma   90.00
#
_symmetry.space_group_name_H-M   'P 1'
#
loop_
_entity.id
_entity.type
_entity.pdbx_description
1 polymer ?
#
loop_
_entity_poly.entity_id
_entity_poly.type
_entity_poly.pdbx_seq_one_letter_code
_entity_poly.pdbx_strand_id
1 'polypeptide(L)'
;MLVRVASRIESEDRAKASKFIKVNQELRSQFGLSENEDVVQNYKGVYKSGNTNVKGTLFLTQNYFCFRSSSGKKYLLKFKYQI
;
A
#
# COMPACT_ATOMS: atom_id res chain seq x y z
N MET A 1 -19.43 29.25 -10.36
CA MET A 1 -18.41 28.83 -9.37
C MET A 1 -18.45 27.32 -9.12
N LEU A 2 -19.63 26.72 -8.90
CA LEU A 2 -19.82 25.28 -8.63
C LEU A 2 -19.25 24.32 -9.70
N VAL A 3 -19.41 24.63 -11.00
CA VAL A 3 -18.89 23.79 -12.11
C VAL A 3 -17.37 23.61 -12.07
N ARG A 4 -16.63 24.66 -11.67
CA ARG A 4 -15.15 24.61 -11.54
C ARG A 4 -14.69 23.84 -10.30
N VAL A 5 -15.54 23.76 -9.27
CA VAL A 5 -15.26 22.99 -8.06
C VAL A 5 -15.49 21.50 -8.33
N ALA A 6 -16.61 21.16 -8.99
CA ALA A 6 -16.91 19.79 -9.39
C ALA A 6 -15.84 19.20 -10.32
N SER A 7 -15.41 19.94 -11.35
CA SER A 7 -14.36 19.46 -12.27
C SER A 7 -12.99 19.30 -11.60
N ARG A 8 -12.68 20.12 -10.59
CA ARG A 8 -11.47 19.95 -9.76
C ARG A 8 -11.55 18.67 -8.92
N ILE A 9 -12.67 18.45 -8.23
CA ILE A 9 -12.89 17.25 -7.40
C ILE A 9 -12.76 15.98 -8.25
N GLU A 10 -13.44 15.91 -9.39
CA GLU A 10 -13.36 14.76 -10.29
C GLU A 10 -11.93 14.49 -10.78
N SER A 11 -11.17 15.55 -11.11
CA SER A 11 -9.78 15.40 -11.55
C SER A 11 -8.86 14.88 -10.44
N GLU A 12 -9.06 15.32 -9.19
CA GLU A 12 -8.29 14.88 -8.03
C GLU A 12 -8.62 13.43 -7.66
N ASP A 13 -9.90 13.05 -7.72
CA ASP A 13 -10.34 11.68 -7.44
C ASP A 13 -9.85 10.71 -8.52
N ARG A 14 -9.88 11.10 -9.79
CA ARG A 14 -9.34 10.29 -10.89
C ARG A 14 -7.82 10.10 -10.77
N ALA A 15 -7.10 11.14 -10.35
CA ALA A 15 -5.65 11.09 -10.12
C ALA A 15 -5.31 10.18 -8.92
N LYS A 16 -6.07 10.29 -7.82
CA LYS A 16 -5.93 9.40 -6.65
C LYS A 16 -6.23 7.95 -7.02
N ALA A 17 -7.33 7.69 -7.73
CA ALA A 17 -7.71 6.35 -8.17
C ALA A 17 -6.64 5.74 -9.08
N SER A 18 -6.14 6.49 -10.06
CA SER A 18 -5.07 6.03 -10.97
C SER A 18 -3.78 5.69 -10.23
N LYS A 19 -3.42 6.49 -9.22
CA LYS A 19 -2.25 6.24 -8.38
C LYS A 19 -2.45 4.98 -7.52
N PHE A 20 -3.65 4.79 -6.99
CA PHE A 20 -4.00 3.64 -6.17
C PHE A 20 -3.95 2.33 -6.97
N ILE A 21 -4.50 2.33 -8.18
CA ILE A 21 -4.47 1.19 -9.11
C ILE A 21 -3.02 0.78 -9.41
N LYS A 22 -2.15 1.76 -9.73
CA LYS A 22 -0.72 1.49 -9.99
C LYS A 22 -0.02 0.90 -8.77
N VAL A 23 -0.27 1.44 -7.58
CA VAL A 23 0.31 0.92 -6.33
C VAL A 23 -0.16 -0.50 -6.05
N ASN A 24 -1.44 -0.82 -6.26
CA ASN A 24 -1.96 -2.18 -6.11
C ASN A 24 -1.30 -3.16 -7.07
N GLN A 25 -1.23 -2.83 -8.37
CA GLN A 25 -0.59 -3.68 -9.36
C GLN A 25 0.89 -3.93 -9.05
N GLU A 26 1.63 -2.87 -8.69
CA GLU A 26 3.03 -2.97 -8.32
C GLU A 26 3.21 -3.83 -7.06
N LEU A 27 2.36 -3.65 -6.04
CA LEU A 27 2.46 -4.40 -4.80
C LEU A 27 2.15 -5.89 -5.01
N ARG A 28 1.08 -6.20 -5.76
CA ARG A 28 0.71 -7.59 -6.09
C ARG A 28 1.84 -8.29 -6.82
N SER A 29 2.45 -7.63 -7.80
CA SER A 29 3.62 -8.14 -8.51
C SER A 29 4.84 -8.32 -7.58
N GLN A 30 5.12 -7.34 -6.71
CA GLN A 30 6.30 -7.38 -5.85
C GLN A 30 6.23 -8.43 -4.75
N PHE A 31 5.04 -8.66 -4.18
CA PHE A 31 4.83 -9.56 -3.05
C PHE A 31 4.16 -10.89 -3.45
N GLY A 32 3.85 -11.10 -4.74
CA GLY A 32 3.21 -12.31 -5.24
C GLY A 32 1.79 -12.51 -4.69
N LEU A 33 1.03 -11.41 -4.56
CA LEU A 33 -0.32 -11.44 -3.99
C LEU A 33 -1.37 -11.84 -5.04
N SER A 34 -2.54 -12.26 -4.57
CA SER A 34 -3.71 -12.51 -5.42
C SER A 34 -4.16 -11.22 -6.13
N GLU A 35 -4.79 -11.36 -7.29
CA GLU A 35 -5.41 -10.25 -8.02
C GLU A 35 -6.55 -9.57 -7.24
N ASN A 36 -7.09 -10.25 -6.22
CA ASN A 36 -8.13 -9.72 -5.35
C ASN A 36 -7.57 -9.00 -4.10
N GLU A 37 -6.25 -8.98 -3.90
CA GLU A 37 -5.63 -8.24 -2.81
C GLU A 37 -5.51 -6.77 -3.15
N ASP A 38 -6.29 -5.93 -2.46
CA ASP A 38 -6.14 -4.49 -2.51
C ASP A 38 -5.39 -3.97 -1.28
N VAL A 39 -4.49 -3.01 -1.53
CA VAL A 39 -3.95 -2.14 -0.49
C VAL A 39 -5.11 -1.36 0.08
N VAL A 40 -5.24 -1.36 1.39
CA VAL A 40 -6.17 -0.50 2.13
C VAL A 40 -5.45 0.81 2.46
N GLN A 41 -4.21 0.71 2.93
CA GLN A 41 -3.44 1.87 3.37
C GLN A 41 -1.93 1.65 3.28
N ASN A 42 -1.20 2.75 3.17
CA ASN A 42 0.26 2.74 3.18
C ASN A 42 0.82 3.75 4.19
N TYR A 43 1.87 3.33 4.90
CA TYR A 43 2.55 4.13 5.92
C TYR A 43 4.04 4.11 5.67
N LYS A 44 4.69 5.29 5.75
CA LYS A 44 6.14 5.35 5.84
C LYS A 44 6.53 5.08 7.29
N GLY A 45 7.51 4.20 7.50
CA GLY A 45 7.88 3.80 8.85
C GLY A 45 9.24 3.14 8.95
N VAL A 46 9.52 2.65 10.15
CA VAL A 46 10.73 1.90 10.46
C VAL A 46 10.31 0.56 11.05
N TYR A 47 10.70 -0.53 10.40
CA TYR A 47 10.60 -1.86 10.94
C TYR A 47 11.76 -2.10 11.91
N LYS A 48 11.44 -2.27 13.20
CA LYS A 48 12.41 -2.57 14.25
C LYS A 48 12.40 -4.07 14.51
N SER A 49 13.56 -4.71 14.41
CA SER A 49 13.72 -6.14 14.71
C SER A 49 15.05 -6.35 15.42
N GLY A 50 15.00 -6.62 16.73
CA GLY A 50 16.19 -6.65 17.59
C GLY A 50 16.95 -5.32 17.51
N ASN A 51 18.25 -5.40 17.20
CA ASN A 51 19.11 -4.22 17.04
C ASN A 51 19.04 -3.57 15.64
N THR A 52 18.21 -4.10 14.73
CA THR A 52 18.12 -3.59 13.36
C THR A 52 16.92 -2.67 13.19
N ASN A 53 17.18 -1.47 12.66
CA ASN A 53 16.16 -0.50 12.27
C ASN A 53 16.14 -0.35 10.75
N VAL A 54 15.09 -0.85 10.10
CA VAL A 54 14.96 -0.81 8.64
C VAL A 54 13.91 0.21 8.26
N LYS A 55 14.31 1.31 7.61
CA LYS A 55 13.38 2.29 7.02
C LYS A 55 12.68 1.68 5.81
N GLY A 56 11.40 2.00 5.64
CA GLY A 56 10.61 1.48 4.53
C GLY A 56 9.17 1.98 4.50
N THR A 57 8.37 1.31 3.68
CA THR A 57 6.93 1.53 3.57
C THR A 57 6.20 0.26 3.97
N LEU A 58 5.28 0.39 4.92
CA LEU A 58 4.30 -0.63 5.26
C LEU A 58 3.07 -0.43 4.39
N PHE A 59 2.63 -1.49 3.74
CA PHE A 59 1.39 -1.57 3.00
C PHE A 59 0.49 -2.56 3.74
N LEU A 60 -0.66 -2.06 4.17
CA LEU A 60 -1.72 -2.87 4.74
C LEU A 60 -2.65 -3.28 3.60
N THR A 61 -2.80 -4.58 3.38
CA THR A 61 -3.81 -5.13 2.47
C THR A 61 -4.93 -5.77 3.27
N GLN A 62 -5.91 -6.35 2.58
CA GLN A 62 -7.03 -7.04 3.22
C GLN A 62 -6.58 -8.23 4.06
N ASN A 63 -5.65 -9.05 3.55
CA ASN A 63 -5.22 -10.27 4.23
C ASN A 63 -3.74 -10.28 4.66
N TYR A 64 -2.97 -9.23 4.34
CA TYR A 64 -1.53 -9.20 4.59
C TYR A 64 -1.02 -7.84 5.10
N PHE A 65 0.07 -7.91 5.87
CA PHE A 65 1.00 -6.82 6.06
C PHE A 65 2.22 -7.01 5.16
N CYS A 66 2.42 -6.07 4.24
CA CYS A 66 3.53 -6.06 3.30
C CYS A 66 4.48 -4.91 3.65
N PHE A 67 5.70 -5.20 4.09
CA PHE A 67 6.72 -4.18 4.36
C PHE A 67 7.82 -4.22 3.30
N ARG A 68 8.06 -3.07 2.66
CA ARG A 68 9.14 -2.87 1.69
C ARG A 68 10.19 -1.95 2.28
N SER A 69 11.41 -2.45 2.50
CA SER A 69 12.51 -1.60 2.94
C SER A 69 12.97 -0.65 1.84
N SER A 70 13.56 0.47 2.24
CA SER A 70 14.26 1.37 1.31
C SER A 70 15.43 0.70 0.59
N SER A 71 15.95 -0.40 1.15
CA SER A 71 17.01 -1.24 0.55
C SER A 71 16.47 -2.38 -0.34
N GLY A 72 15.15 -2.46 -0.58
CA GLY A 72 14.54 -3.45 -1.47
C GLY A 72 14.21 -4.80 -0.83
N LYS A 73 14.48 -5.00 0.46
CA LYS A 73 14.02 -6.19 1.20
C LYS A 73 12.51 -6.16 1.38
N LYS A 74 11.88 -7.31 1.23
CA LYS A 74 10.43 -7.49 1.31
C LYS A 74 10.10 -8.39 2.48
N TYR A 75 9.13 -7.99 3.27
CA TYR A 75 8.61 -8.78 4.38
C TYR A 75 7.10 -8.89 4.21
N LEU A 76 6.58 -10.10 4.31
CA LEU A 76 5.17 -10.38 4.14
C LEU A 76 4.68 -11.14 5.37
N LEU A 77 3.61 -10.63 5.99
CA LEU A 77 2.95 -11.29 7.10
C LEU A 77 1.49 -11.50 6.74
N LYS A 78 1.01 -12.74 6.81
CA LYS A 78 -0.40 -13.05 6.56
C LYS A 78 -1.18 -12.95 7.86
N PHE A 79 -2.34 -12.30 7.84
CA PHE A 79 -3.26 -12.35 8.96
C PHE A 79 -3.74 -13.79 9.17
N LYS A 80 -3.56 -14.31 10.37
CA LYS A 80 -4.25 -15.51 10.83
C LYS A 80 -5.28 -15.06 11.85
N TYR A 81 -6.56 -15.13 11.48
CA TYR A 81 -7.63 -15.03 12.45
C TYR A 81 -7.63 -16.33 13.26
N GLN A 82 -7.40 -16.24 14.57
CA GLN A 82 -7.84 -17.26 15.50
C GLN A 82 -9.24 -16.85 15.95
N ILE A 83 -10.24 -17.62 15.53
CA ILE A 83 -11.56 -17.65 16.16
C ILE A 83 -11.48 -18.70 17.27
#